data_AF-A0A3D4HGB0-F1
#
_entry.id   AF-A0A3D4HGB0-F1
#
_cell.length_a   1.000
_cell.length_b   1.000
_cell.length_c   1.000
_cell.angle_alpha   90.00
_cell.angle_beta   90.00
_cell.angle_gamma   90.00
#
_symmetry.space_group_name_H-M   'P 1'
#
loop_
_entity.id
_entity.type
_entity.pdbx_description
1 polymer ?
#
loop_
_entity_poly.entity_id
_entity_poly.type
_entity_poly.pdbx_seq_one_letter_code
_entity_poly.pdbx_strand_id
1 'polypeptide(L)'
;MTEKLNIIFSMKEKEKKEEVEVNEEALYEEILGSVDTITECIEEEDYLSEMGDYMAQQIHYSTNYTKKELEKIADYYEIPKRRKKKDILIEEILMYEFEPENVCQVFQRKKLSGYIKELKEDKYLRQFIIFD
;
A
#
# COMPACT_ATOMS: atom_id res chain seq x y z
N MET A 1 -27.50 15.36 -35.83
CA MET A 1 -28.13 15.73 -34.55
C MET A 1 -28.52 14.44 -33.87
N THR A 2 -27.71 13.98 -32.91
CA THR A 2 -27.97 12.75 -32.15
C THR A 2 -28.83 13.09 -30.94
N GLU A 3 -30.04 12.53 -30.91
CA GLU A 3 -30.99 12.68 -29.81
C GLU A 3 -30.44 12.02 -28.54
N LYS A 4 -30.37 12.79 -27.45
CA LYS A 4 -30.05 12.27 -26.12
C LYS A 4 -31.29 11.56 -25.56
N LEU A 5 -31.21 10.24 -25.40
CA LEU A 5 -32.12 9.46 -24.59
C LEU A 5 -31.90 9.80 -23.11
N ASN A 6 -32.78 10.63 -22.54
CA ASN A 6 -32.86 10.83 -21.10
C ASN A 6 -33.53 9.60 -20.47
N ILE A 7 -32.78 8.86 -19.66
CA ILE A 7 -33.34 7.80 -18.82
C ILE A 7 -33.99 8.48 -17.61
N ILE A 8 -35.32 8.45 -17.55
CA ILE A 8 -36.08 8.88 -16.36
C ILE A 8 -36.32 7.64 -15.51
N PHE A 9 -35.64 7.57 -14.36
CA PHE A 9 -35.87 6.55 -13.35
C PHE A 9 -36.97 7.05 -12.40
N SER A 10 -38.10 6.34 -12.35
CA SER A 10 -39.20 6.63 -11.42
C SER A 10 -39.30 5.49 -10.42
N MET A 11 -38.87 5.73 -9.18
CA MET A 11 -39.20 4.86 -8.06
C MET A 11 -40.68 5.06 -7.71
N LYS A 12 -41.50 4.03 -7.88
CA LYS A 12 -42.84 3.98 -7.28
C LYS A 12 -42.71 3.29 -5.95
N GLU A 13 -42.55 4.06 -4.88
CA GLU A 13 -42.79 3.55 -3.53
C GLU A 13 -44.26 3.15 -3.44
N LYS A 14 -44.50 1.89 -3.06
CA LYS A 14 -45.84 1.46 -2.68
C LYS A 14 -46.09 2.03 -1.29
N GLU A 15 -46.82 3.13 -1.20
CA GLU A 15 -47.40 3.58 0.08
C GLU A 15 -48.42 2.53 0.56
N LYS A 16 -47.94 1.56 1.33
CA LYS A 16 -48.75 0.89 2.35
C LYS A 16 -48.56 1.69 3.64
N LYS A 17 -49.55 2.52 3.97
CA LYS A 17 -49.66 3.13 5.31
C LYS A 17 -50.11 2.04 6.29
N GLU A 18 -49.16 1.24 6.75
CA GLU A 18 -49.25 0.59 8.05
C GLU A 18 -48.54 1.55 9.01
N GLU A 19 -49.26 2.15 9.96
CA GLU A 19 -48.65 2.91 11.07
C GLU A 19 -47.87 1.92 11.93
N VAL A 20 -46.64 1.62 11.53
CA VAL A 20 -45.67 0.92 12.37
C VAL A 20 -45.11 1.97 13.31
N GLU A 21 -45.40 1.83 14.61
CA GLU A 21 -44.74 2.58 15.67
C GLU A 21 -43.26 2.18 15.68
N VAL A 22 -42.47 2.83 14.82
CA VAL A 22 -41.03 2.58 14.74
C VAL A 22 -40.39 3.21 15.96
N ASN A 23 -39.81 2.39 16.83
CA ASN A 23 -38.99 2.88 17.92
C ASN A 23 -37.70 3.44 17.31
N GLU A 24 -37.71 4.74 17.01
CA GLU A 24 -36.59 5.46 16.41
C GLU A 24 -35.30 5.29 17.22
N GLU A 25 -35.40 5.24 18.54
CA GLU A 25 -34.24 5.06 19.44
C GLU A 25 -33.63 3.67 19.30
N ALA A 26 -34.47 2.62 19.26
CA ALA A 26 -33.99 1.25 19.01
C ALA A 26 -33.38 1.08 17.61
N LEU A 27 -33.93 1.77 16.59
CA LEU A 27 -33.37 1.77 15.24
C LEU A 27 -32.01 2.49 15.18
N TYR A 28 -31.86 3.60 15.89
CA TYR A 28 -30.58 4.32 15.99
C TYR A 28 -29.50 3.44 16.65
N GLU A 29 -29.84 2.77 17.76
CA GLU A 29 -28.92 1.86 18.45
C GLU A 29 -28.51 0.67 17.57
N GLU A 30 -29.44 0.09 16.80
CA GLU A 30 -29.14 -0.97 15.83
C GLU A 30 -28.18 -0.49 14.73
N ILE A 31 -28.42 0.71 14.18
CA ILE A 31 -27.55 1.32 13.17
C ILE A 31 -26.17 1.59 13.77
N LEU A 32 -26.08 2.19 14.96
CA LEU A 32 -24.81 2.44 15.66
C LEU A 32 -24.01 1.15 15.85
N GLY A 33 -24.64 0.09 16.37
CA GLY A 33 -23.98 -1.21 16.54
C GLY A 33 -23.50 -1.83 15.22
N SER A 34 -24.24 -1.63 14.13
CA SER A 34 -23.82 -2.08 12.80
C SER A 34 -22.61 -1.29 12.27
N VAL A 35 -22.57 0.03 12.52
CA VAL A 35 -21.46 0.91 12.12
C VAL A 35 -20.20 0.58 12.91
N ASP A 36 -20.31 0.35 14.22
CA ASP A 36 -19.18 -0.04 15.07
C ASP A 36 -18.58 -1.37 14.58
N THR A 37 -19.44 -2.37 14.33
CA THR A 37 -19.00 -3.68 13.81
C THR A 37 -18.29 -3.57 12.46
N ILE A 38 -18.83 -2.75 11.54
CA ILE A 38 -18.21 -2.52 10.22
C ILE A 38 -16.87 -1.80 10.38
N THR A 39 -16.78 -0.82 11.29
CA THR A 39 -15.54 -0.08 11.55
C THR A 39 -14.45 -1.02 12.06
N GLU A 40 -14.77 -1.89 13.03
CA GLU A 40 -13.84 -2.92 13.51
C GLU A 40 -13.39 -3.87 12.38
N CYS A 41 -14.33 -4.34 11.54
CA CYS A 41 -13.99 -5.21 10.41
C CYS A 41 -13.05 -4.53 9.40
N ILE A 42 -13.27 -3.24 9.12
CA ILE A 42 -12.41 -2.46 8.20
C ILE A 42 -11.01 -2.29 8.78
N GLU A 43 -10.89 -1.95 10.07
CA GLU A 43 -9.60 -1.80 10.74
C GLU A 43 -8.81 -3.12 10.77
N GLU A 44 -9.49 -4.24 11.05
CA GLU A 44 -8.87 -5.57 11.00
C GLU A 44 -8.39 -5.93 9.59
N GLU A 45 -9.19 -5.64 8.57
CA GLU A 45 -8.85 -5.92 7.17
C GLU A 45 -7.66 -5.07 6.69
N ASP A 46 -7.61 -3.79 7.06
CA ASP A 46 -6.51 -2.88 6.73
C ASP A 46 -5.20 -3.31 7.39
N TYR A 47 -5.23 -3.66 8.69
CA TYR A 47 -4.06 -4.18 9.40
C TYR A 47 -3.55 -5.50 8.77
N LEU A 48 -4.46 -6.40 8.40
CA LEU A 48 -4.10 -7.66 7.75
C LEU A 48 -3.46 -7.42 6.37
N SER A 49 -3.95 -6.43 5.64
CA SER A 49 -3.40 -6.01 4.35
C SER A 49 -1.99 -5.46 4.49
N GLU A 50 -1.77 -4.49 5.39
CA GLU A 50 -0.45 -3.90 5.64
C GLU A 50 0.58 -4.94 6.09
N MET A 51 0.17 -5.86 6.98
CA MET A 51 1.04 -6.96 7.42
C MET A 51 1.40 -7.89 6.27
N GLY A 52 0.45 -8.17 5.37
CA GLY A 52 0.67 -8.95 4.15
C GLY A 52 1.71 -8.32 3.24
N ASP A 53 1.60 -7.02 3.00
CA ASP A 53 2.55 -6.25 2.19
C ASP A 53 3.94 -6.23 2.81
N TYR A 54 4.04 -6.05 4.14
CA TYR A 54 5.31 -6.09 4.85
C TYR A 54 6.00 -7.45 4.70
N MET A 55 5.28 -8.55 4.92
CA MET A 55 5.82 -9.90 4.75
C MET A 55 6.27 -10.17 3.31
N ALA A 56 5.47 -9.75 2.32
CA ALA A 56 5.80 -9.90 0.92
C ALA A 56 7.11 -9.16 0.57
N GLN A 57 7.28 -7.93 1.05
CA GLN A 57 8.51 -7.17 0.85
C GLN A 57 9.71 -7.78 1.58
N GLN A 58 9.52 -8.29 2.80
CA GLN A 58 10.57 -8.97 3.55
C GLN A 58 11.10 -10.19 2.79
N ILE A 59 10.20 -11.02 2.24
CA ILE A 59 10.56 -12.15 1.39
C ILE A 59 11.27 -11.66 0.13
N HIS A 60 10.73 -10.65 -0.55
CA HIS A 60 11.30 -10.10 -1.77
C HIS A 60 12.75 -9.62 -1.57
N TYR A 61 13.03 -8.83 -0.52
CA TYR A 61 14.40 -8.39 -0.21
C TYR A 61 15.30 -9.55 0.21
N SER A 62 14.78 -10.52 0.96
CA SER A 62 15.53 -11.70 1.38
C SER A 62 15.95 -12.57 0.18
N THR A 63 15.06 -12.77 -0.79
CA THR A 63 15.33 -13.64 -1.95
C THR A 63 16.15 -12.94 -3.03
N ASN A 64 15.85 -11.68 -3.34
CA ASN A 64 16.36 -11.02 -4.56
C ASN A 64 17.57 -10.12 -4.35
N TYR A 65 17.94 -9.81 -3.09
CA TYR A 65 19.04 -8.89 -2.80
C TYR A 65 20.16 -9.57 -2.04
N THR A 66 21.39 -9.28 -2.42
CA THR A 66 22.58 -9.60 -1.65
C THR A 66 22.72 -8.62 -0.48
N LYS A 67 23.50 -9.00 0.54
CA LYS A 67 23.80 -8.08 1.65
C LYS A 67 24.46 -6.78 1.16
N LYS A 68 25.33 -6.84 0.15
CA LYS A 68 26.00 -5.65 -0.40
C LYS A 68 25.01 -4.69 -1.06
N GLU A 69 24.01 -5.20 -1.76
CA GLU A 69 22.97 -4.37 -2.37
C GLU A 69 22.08 -3.71 -1.31
N LEU A 70 21.74 -4.45 -0.26
CA LEU A 70 21.01 -3.90 0.89
C LEU A 70 21.83 -2.81 1.60
N GLU A 71 23.14 -2.98 1.74
CA GLU A 71 24.03 -1.95 2.28
C GLU A 71 24.04 -0.67 1.43
N LYS A 72 23.89 -0.75 0.11
CA LYS A 72 23.75 0.43 -0.76
C LYS A 72 22.40 1.12 -0.60
N ILE A 73 21.33 0.35 -0.41
CA ILE A 73 20.01 0.91 -0.12
C ILE A 73 20.05 1.62 1.24
N ALA A 74 20.66 0.99 2.24
CA ALA A 74 20.87 1.59 3.55
C ALA A 74 21.70 2.89 3.44
N ASP A 75 22.76 2.93 2.63
CA ASP A 75 23.51 4.17 2.39
C ASP A 75 22.66 5.27 1.78
N TYR A 76 21.80 4.93 0.82
CA TYR A 76 20.93 5.91 0.16
C TYR A 76 19.97 6.57 1.16
N TYR A 77 19.48 5.79 2.14
CA TYR A 77 18.60 6.29 3.21
C TYR A 77 19.37 6.78 4.45
N GLU A 78 20.71 6.77 4.42
CA GLU A 78 21.56 7.10 5.56
C GLU A 78 21.33 6.20 6.81
N ILE A 79 20.85 4.97 6.59
CA ILE A 79 20.62 3.98 7.65
C ILE A 79 21.98 3.40 8.12
N PRO A 80 22.30 3.42 9.43
CA PRO A 80 23.57 2.91 9.93
C PRO A 80 23.74 1.41 9.68
N LYS A 81 24.61 0.99 8.75
CA LYS A 81 24.78 -0.44 8.39
C LYS A 81 25.86 -1.20 9.18
N ARG A 82 26.62 -0.53 10.05
CA ARG A 82 27.83 -1.09 10.69
C ARG A 82 27.48 -2.33 11.54
N ARG A 83 28.15 -3.46 11.23
CA ARG A 83 28.01 -4.76 11.93
C ARG A 83 26.61 -5.40 11.85
N LYS A 84 25.73 -4.92 10.96
CA LYS A 84 24.38 -5.50 10.81
C LYS A 84 24.40 -6.75 9.94
N LYS A 85 23.56 -7.73 10.30
CA LYS A 85 23.29 -8.91 9.47
C LYS A 85 22.32 -8.55 8.35
N LYS A 86 22.20 -9.42 7.35
CA LYS A 86 21.30 -9.21 6.20
C LYS A 86 19.86 -8.98 6.66
N ASP A 87 19.34 -9.82 7.56
CA ASP A 87 17.95 -9.75 8.01
C ASP A 87 17.65 -8.45 8.77
N ILE A 88 18.60 -8.00 9.61
CA ILE A 88 18.49 -6.72 10.32
C ILE A 88 18.49 -5.54 9.35
N LEU A 89 19.32 -5.59 8.30
CA LEU A 89 19.30 -4.55 7.26
C LEU A 89 17.97 -4.51 6.51
N ILE A 90 17.38 -5.68 6.21
CA ILE A 90 16.08 -5.75 5.55
C ILE A 90 15.02 -5.11 6.44
N GLU A 91 14.96 -5.49 7.72
CA GLU A 91 14.01 -4.94 8.68
C GLU A 91 14.11 -3.42 8.77
N GLU A 92 15.32 -2.87 8.91
CA GLU A 92 15.50 -1.41 9.00
C GLU A 92 15.19 -0.67 7.71
N ILE A 93 15.50 -1.27 6.56
CA ILE A 93 15.07 -0.73 5.27
C ILE A 93 13.55 -0.70 5.20
N LEU A 94 12.87 -1.79 5.59
CA LEU A 94 11.41 -1.84 5.54
C LEU A 94 10.77 -0.86 6.52
N MET A 95 11.27 -0.76 7.75
CA MET A 95 10.79 0.25 8.71
C MET A 95 10.91 1.66 8.13
N TYR A 96 12.01 1.97 7.43
CA TYR A 96 12.14 3.24 6.73
C TYR A 96 11.15 3.38 5.56
N GLU A 97 10.96 2.32 4.76
CA GLU A 97 10.14 2.36 3.55
C GLU A 97 8.63 2.39 3.81
N PHE A 98 8.18 1.89 4.96
CA PHE A 98 6.76 1.87 5.38
C PHE A 98 6.34 3.17 6.06
N GLU A 99 7.28 4.03 6.45
CA GLU A 99 6.98 5.33 7.01
C GLU A 99 6.43 6.27 5.91
N PRO A 100 5.19 6.81 6.06
CA PRO A 100 4.55 7.61 5.02
C PRO A 100 5.35 8.87 4.65
N GLU A 101 6.10 9.45 5.58
CA GLU A 101 6.98 10.59 5.34
C GLU A 101 8.10 10.30 4.34
N ASN A 102 8.48 9.02 4.19
CA ASN A 102 9.59 8.60 3.34
C ASN A 102 9.16 8.21 1.92
N VAL A 103 7.85 8.17 1.63
CA VAL A 103 7.29 7.67 0.35
C VAL A 103 7.98 8.30 -0.87
N CYS A 104 8.28 9.60 -0.82
CA CYS A 104 8.97 10.29 -1.91
C CYS A 104 10.41 9.79 -2.11
N GLN A 105 11.20 9.66 -1.03
CA GLN A 105 12.57 9.13 -1.09
C GLN A 105 12.57 7.68 -1.58
N VAL A 106 11.62 6.87 -1.11
CA VAL A 106 11.45 5.46 -1.48
C VAL A 106 11.15 5.34 -2.98
N PHE A 107 10.18 6.13 -3.47
CA PHE A 107 9.83 6.17 -4.88
C PHE A 107 11.03 6.58 -5.75
N GLN A 108 11.75 7.63 -5.36
CA GLN A 108 12.92 8.12 -6.08
C GLN A 108 14.01 7.06 -6.16
N ARG A 109 14.30 6.35 -5.05
CA ARG A 109 15.30 5.28 -5.02
C ARG A 109 14.91 4.09 -5.90
N LYS A 110 13.64 3.66 -5.88
CA LYS A 110 13.14 2.60 -6.78
C LYS A 110 13.30 3.01 -8.25
N LYS A 111 12.92 4.25 -8.56
CA LYS A 111 13.02 4.82 -9.92
C LYS A 111 14.45 4.87 -10.43
N LEU A 112 15.38 5.44 -9.65
CA LEU A 112 16.80 5.52 -10.02
C LEU A 112 17.43 4.13 -10.18
N SER A 113 17.06 3.19 -9.30
CA SER A 113 17.52 1.80 -9.38
C SER A 113 17.00 1.11 -10.65
N GLY A 114 15.76 1.40 -11.07
CA GLY A 114 15.20 0.97 -12.36
C GLY A 114 16.02 1.47 -13.54
N TYR A 115 16.36 2.76 -13.56
CA TYR A 115 17.21 3.32 -14.62
C TYR A 115 18.60 2.67 -14.68
N ILE A 116 19.23 2.41 -13.53
CA ILE A 116 20.52 1.70 -13.51
C ILE A 116 20.37 0.28 -14.10
N LYS A 117 19.27 -0.42 -13.81
CA LYS A 117 19.00 -1.73 -14.39
C LYS A 117 18.85 -1.67 -15.90
N GLU A 118 18.04 -0.75 -16.42
CA GLU A 118 17.85 -0.55 -17.86
C GLU A 118 19.18 -0.22 -18.56
N LEU A 119 19.97 0.67 -18.00
CA LEU A 119 21.28 1.05 -18.55
C LEU A 119 22.27 -0.12 -18.54
N LYS A 120 22.21 -1.00 -17.53
CA LYS A 120 23.03 -2.23 -17.47
C LYS A 120 22.61 -3.29 -18.47
N GLU A 121 21.35 -3.29 -18.90
CA GLU A 121 20.83 -4.22 -19.92
C GLU A 121 21.09 -3.72 -21.35
N ASP A 122 21.36 -2.41 -21.52
CA ASP A 122 21.71 -1.85 -22.81
C ASP A 122 23.07 -2.34 -23.33
N LYS A 123 23.15 -2.57 -24.65
CA LYS A 123 24.33 -3.13 -25.31
C LYS A 123 25.53 -2.19 -25.30
N TYR A 124 25.30 -0.88 -25.41
CA TYR A 124 26.36 0.11 -25.55
C TYR A 124 26.67 0.78 -24.21
N LEU A 125 25.66 1.17 -23.44
CA LEU A 125 25.82 1.96 -22.21
C LEU A 125 26.38 1.13 -21.06
N ARG A 126 26.09 -0.18 -21.00
CA ARG A 126 26.62 -1.07 -19.97
C ARG A 126 28.13 -0.98 -19.79
N GLN A 127 28.89 -0.78 -20.87
CA GLN A 127 30.35 -0.71 -20.82
C GLN A 127 30.89 0.50 -20.04
N PHE A 128 30.06 1.53 -19.82
CA PHE A 128 30.43 2.74 -19.08
C PHE A 128 29.91 2.75 -17.63
N ILE A 129 29.13 1.75 -17.23
CA ILE A 129 28.52 1.71 -15.90
C ILE A 129 29.43 0.96 -14.95
N ILE A 130 30.05 1.70 -14.03
CA ILE A 130 30.76 1.14 -12.90
C ILE A 130 29.84 1.25 -11.69
N PHE A 131 29.04 0.20 -11.48
CA PHE A 131 28.03 0.15 -10.41
C PHE A 131 28.03 -1.26 -9.81
N ASP A 132 29.09 -1.60 -9.08
CA ASP A 132 29.32 -2.90 -8.44
C ASP A 132 29.10 -2.87 -6.94
#